data_AF-A0A0F3MV31-F1
#
_entry.id   AF-A0A0F3MV31-F1
#
_cell.length_a   1.000
_cell.length_b   1.000
_cell.length_c   1.000
_cell.angle_alpha   90.00
_cell.angle_beta   90.00
_cell.angle_gamma   90.00
#
_symmetry.space_group_name_H-M   'P 1'
#
loop_
_entity.id
_entity.type
_entity.pdbx_description
1 polymer ?
#
loop_
_entity_poly.entity_id
_entity_poly.type
_entity_poly.pdbx_seq_one_letter_code
_entity_poly.pdbx_strand_id
1 'polypeptide(L)'
;MQKILLKGPDVSMKNKTPDIKEIKTLDELLSGPGEYFINAHGSEFFYKPTNLGLWGKIKSYFMPEPSYLSMSIFSDEDTTSVLDITLLNKIQNNTTENHCNIVHIFSCHSGAAQHHLDYVQGNMVLCTYNKACDANIILLAQNNYDARTKNDSSLIEYIRDNFHLLAASNFSISYKLDNQIHNFSLSAGKIKNMKSIEELLAFLHKKYEAFVKFYKNIHSEYHESYPEIFNLNIETEPKELAQAELIRVFSRVVTLETYNFNKSSLDKVKTMLNQKGLNTDLSIDKAIEKGNFKLLSCLLNYGNTKIASSNLNKAIEKGDLAILKAVLEHSTTKIESYSLDKAIEKGDLAILKAVLEHSTTKIESYSLDKAIEKGDLAILKAVLEHSTTKIEFYNLDKAIEKGDLDVLKAVLEHPTIEVNSYTISTAEETHNLEIIELVKNYSAVNTITSEETTIDTALTVVEEVPALGEGIEGA
;
A
#
# COMPACT_ATOMS: atom_id res chain seq x y z
N MET A 1 -21.55 20.07 17.42
CA MET A 1 -22.21 19.34 16.32
C MET A 1 -21.97 17.85 16.52
N GLN A 2 -22.90 17.00 16.12
CA GLN A 2 -22.67 15.56 16.16
C GLN A 2 -21.68 15.14 15.06
N LYS A 3 -20.68 14.32 15.40
CA LYS A 3 -19.68 13.84 14.45
C LYS A 3 -20.12 12.51 13.85
N ILE A 4 -20.17 12.45 12.52
CA ILE A 4 -20.68 11.30 11.77
C ILE A 4 -19.66 10.89 10.74
N LEU A 5 -19.35 9.60 10.67
CA LEU A 5 -18.46 9.01 9.68
C LEU A 5 -19.26 8.13 8.72
N LEU A 6 -19.31 8.51 7.44
CA LEU A 6 -19.85 7.71 6.34
C LEU A 6 -18.70 7.05 5.56
N LYS A 7 -18.73 5.72 5.47
CA LYS A 7 -17.75 4.92 4.71
C LYS A 7 -18.38 4.31 3.47
N GLY A 8 -17.72 4.45 2.33
CA GLY A 8 -18.04 3.70 1.11
C GLY A 8 -17.53 2.26 1.14
N PRO A 9 -17.94 1.43 0.17
CA PRO A 9 -17.43 0.06 0.00
C PRO A 9 -15.94 0.07 -0.36
N ASP A 10 -15.25 -1.00 0.03
CA ASP A 10 -13.81 -1.21 -0.18
C ASP A 10 -12.88 -0.13 0.43
N VAL A 11 -13.43 0.76 1.25
CA VAL A 11 -12.67 1.79 1.97
C VAL A 11 -12.48 1.39 3.43
N SER A 12 -11.25 1.05 3.80
CA SER A 12 -10.89 0.79 5.20
C SER A 12 -10.37 2.07 5.87
N MET A 13 -11.28 2.85 6.48
CA MET A 13 -10.89 3.91 7.42
C MET A 13 -11.11 3.43 8.85
N LYS A 14 -10.07 3.49 9.68
CA LYS A 14 -10.13 3.13 11.08
C LYS A 14 -10.66 4.31 11.88
N ASN A 15 -11.83 4.17 12.48
CA ASN A 15 -12.29 5.10 13.50
C ASN A 15 -11.76 4.64 14.86
N LYS A 16 -10.93 5.47 15.49
CA LYS A 16 -10.40 5.21 16.83
C LYS A 16 -11.11 6.04 17.89
N THR A 17 -12.05 6.90 17.49
CA THR A 17 -12.73 7.84 18.38
C THR A 17 -14.16 7.34 18.60
N PRO A 18 -14.48 6.79 19.79
CA PRO A 18 -15.78 6.17 20.04
C PRO A 18 -16.96 7.14 19.94
N ASP A 19 -16.73 8.44 20.12
CA ASP A 19 -17.77 9.48 20.06
C ASP A 19 -18.20 9.85 18.63
N ILE A 20 -17.50 9.34 17.61
CA ILE A 20 -17.87 9.55 16.20
C ILE A 20 -18.74 8.39 15.75
N LYS A 21 -20.02 8.68 15.46
CA LYS A 21 -20.97 7.67 15.01
C LYS A 21 -20.63 7.25 13.58
N GLU A 22 -20.42 5.96 13.36
CA GLU A 22 -20.33 5.41 12.01
C GLU A 22 -21.72 5.11 11.47
N ILE A 23 -21.97 5.47 10.21
CA ILE A 23 -23.16 5.09 9.45
C ILE A 23 -22.73 4.38 8.16
N LYS A 24 -23.53 3.44 7.69
CA LYS A 24 -23.28 2.72 6.43
C LYS A 24 -24.13 3.27 5.30
N THR A 25 -25.41 3.53 5.56
CA THR A 25 -26.36 4.02 4.56
C THR A 25 -26.80 5.45 4.86
N LEU A 26 -27.37 6.14 3.86
CA LEU A 26 -27.88 7.50 4.03
C LEU A 26 -29.17 7.57 4.85
N ASP A 27 -29.85 6.44 5.06
CA ASP A 27 -31.09 6.40 5.84
C ASP A 27 -30.81 6.42 7.34
N GLU A 28 -29.55 6.19 7.74
CA GLU A 28 -29.06 6.34 9.11
C GLU A 28 -28.64 7.78 9.47
N LEU A 29 -28.76 8.73 8.52
CA LEU A 29 -28.47 10.14 8.75
C LEU A 29 -29.32 10.66 9.91
N LEU A 30 -28.68 11.42 10.80
CA LEU A 30 -29.32 11.92 12.00
C LEU A 30 -29.94 13.30 11.75
N SER A 31 -31.04 13.57 12.45
CA SER A 31 -31.68 14.88 12.41
C SER A 31 -30.85 15.91 13.18
N GLY A 32 -30.58 17.07 12.56
CA GLY A 32 -29.92 18.21 13.20
C GLY A 32 -28.54 18.56 12.61
N PRO A 33 -27.84 19.57 13.19
CA PRO A 33 -26.54 20.00 12.70
C PRO A 33 -25.42 19.01 13.04
N GLY A 34 -24.68 18.62 12.00
CA GLY A 34 -23.62 17.63 12.08
C GLY A 34 -22.31 18.06 11.43
N GLU A 35 -21.24 17.42 11.88
CA GLU A 35 -19.95 17.39 11.20
C GLU A 35 -19.75 16.00 10.58
N TYR A 36 -19.78 15.95 9.26
CA TYR A 36 -19.80 14.72 8.47
C TYR A 36 -18.42 14.47 7.87
N PHE A 37 -17.89 13.26 8.08
CA PHE A 37 -16.67 12.76 7.48
C PHE A 37 -17.04 11.71 6.45
N ILE A 38 -16.88 12.02 5.17
CA ILE A 38 -17.26 11.14 4.05
C ILE A 38 -15.97 10.58 3.47
N ASN A 39 -15.76 9.28 3.62
CA ASN A 39 -14.66 8.58 3.00
C ASN A 39 -15.19 7.49 2.06
N ALA A 40 -15.18 7.80 0.76
CA ALA A 40 -15.72 6.95 -0.28
C ALA A 40 -14.89 7.06 -1.55
N HIS A 41 -14.79 5.97 -2.29
CA HIS A 41 -14.29 6.01 -3.65
C HIS A 41 -15.21 6.87 -4.50
N GLY A 42 -14.59 7.82 -5.20
CA GLY A 42 -15.25 8.71 -6.12
C GLY A 42 -14.87 8.38 -7.55
N SER A 43 -15.77 8.67 -8.47
CA SER A 43 -15.45 8.83 -9.89
C SER A 43 -15.97 10.17 -10.35
N GLU A 44 -15.18 10.85 -11.18
CA GLU A 44 -15.59 12.11 -11.79
C GLU A 44 -16.26 11.81 -13.13
N PHE A 45 -17.54 12.15 -13.22
CA PHE A 45 -18.33 11.95 -14.41
C PHE A 45 -18.43 13.24 -15.20
N PHE A 46 -17.89 13.23 -16.42
CA PHE A 46 -18.05 14.30 -17.39
C PHE A 46 -19.33 14.07 -18.19
N TYR A 47 -20.30 14.96 -18.06
CA TYR A 47 -21.51 14.90 -18.88
C TYR A 47 -21.22 15.47 -20.27
N LYS A 48 -21.07 14.62 -21.30
CA LYS A 48 -21.14 15.04 -22.70
C LYS A 48 -22.61 15.12 -23.13
N PRO A 49 -23.13 16.29 -23.57
CA PRO A 49 -24.56 16.49 -23.84
C PRO A 49 -25.18 15.65 -24.98
N THR A 50 -24.41 14.87 -25.73
CA THR A 50 -24.83 14.35 -27.03
C THR A 50 -25.70 13.08 -27.01
N ASN A 51 -25.83 12.38 -25.88
CA ASN A 51 -26.52 11.07 -25.81
C ASN A 51 -27.81 11.03 -24.98
N LEU A 52 -28.42 12.18 -24.67
CA LEU A 52 -29.65 12.22 -23.88
C LEU A 52 -30.86 12.62 -24.72
N GLY A 53 -32.01 12.01 -24.43
CA GLY A 53 -33.32 12.45 -24.90
C GLY A 53 -33.67 13.87 -24.43
N LEU A 54 -34.87 14.34 -24.78
CA LEU A 54 -35.29 15.75 -24.65
C LEU A 54 -35.01 16.39 -23.27
N TRP A 55 -35.21 15.64 -22.18
CA TRP A 55 -34.95 16.10 -20.80
C TRP A 55 -33.47 16.36 -20.50
N GLY A 56 -32.56 15.56 -21.08
CA GLY A 56 -31.13 15.79 -20.90
C GLY A 56 -30.60 16.94 -21.74
N LYS A 57 -31.22 17.22 -22.89
CA LYS A 57 -30.96 18.45 -23.67
C LYS A 57 -31.41 19.72 -22.93
N ILE A 58 -32.53 19.66 -22.21
CA ILE A 58 -33.00 20.77 -21.38
C ILE A 58 -32.04 20.99 -20.21
N LYS A 59 -31.60 19.93 -19.51
CA LYS A 59 -30.60 20.05 -18.43
C LYS A 59 -29.25 20.59 -18.93
N SER A 60 -28.77 20.15 -20.09
CA SER A 60 -27.50 20.65 -20.66
C SER A 60 -27.52 22.14 -21.04
N TYR A 61 -28.71 22.71 -21.29
CA TYR A 61 -28.85 24.14 -21.56
C TYR A 61 -28.60 25.02 -20.31
N PHE A 62 -28.77 24.44 -19.12
CA PHE A 62 -28.52 25.11 -17.84
C PHE A 62 -27.19 24.68 -17.18
N MET A 63 -26.46 23.72 -17.76
CA MET A 63 -25.28 23.09 -17.15
C MET A 63 -24.17 22.90 -18.20
N PRO A 64 -23.28 23.89 -18.42
CA PRO A 64 -22.17 23.77 -19.37
C PRO A 64 -21.12 22.78 -18.84
N GLU A 65 -20.91 21.67 -19.56
CA GLU A 65 -19.92 20.59 -19.35
C GLU A 65 -19.46 20.38 -17.87
N PRO A 66 -20.32 19.93 -16.94
CA PRO A 66 -19.93 19.75 -15.54
C PRO A 66 -19.32 18.36 -15.29
N SER A 67 -18.33 18.32 -14.39
CA SER A 67 -17.71 17.09 -13.91
C SER A 67 -18.22 16.74 -12.51
N TYR A 68 -19.21 15.86 -12.36
CA TYR A 68 -19.79 15.55 -11.05
C TYR A 68 -18.96 14.54 -10.28
N LEU A 69 -18.90 14.68 -8.95
CA LEU A 69 -18.40 13.60 -8.10
C LEU A 69 -19.52 12.59 -7.87
N SER A 70 -19.28 11.35 -8.28
CA SER A 70 -20.13 10.22 -7.94
C SER A 70 -19.42 9.32 -6.95
N MET A 71 -20.01 9.12 -5.78
CA MET A 71 -19.45 8.33 -4.69
C MET A 71 -20.14 6.98 -4.58
N SER A 72 -19.36 5.92 -4.44
CA SER A 72 -19.88 4.60 -4.08
C SER A 72 -20.19 4.58 -2.58
N ILE A 73 -21.42 4.23 -2.21
CA ILE A 73 -21.88 4.12 -0.82
C ILE A 73 -22.67 2.82 -0.63
N PHE A 74 -22.80 2.35 0.61
CA PHE A 74 -23.64 1.19 0.90
C PHE A 74 -25.14 1.55 0.81
N SER A 75 -25.92 0.57 0.38
CA SER A 75 -27.38 0.53 0.44
C SER A 75 -27.83 -0.80 1.07
N ASP A 76 -29.13 -0.92 1.34
CA ASP A 76 -29.69 -2.10 2.00
C ASP A 76 -29.53 -3.39 1.16
N GLU A 77 -29.47 -3.27 -0.17
CA GLU A 77 -29.37 -4.41 -1.07
C GLU A 77 -27.94 -4.64 -1.60
N ASP A 78 -27.13 -3.57 -1.79
CA ASP A 78 -25.79 -3.65 -2.40
C ASP A 78 -25.00 -2.32 -2.27
N THR A 79 -23.99 -2.09 -3.12
CA THR A 79 -23.35 -0.78 -3.33
C THR A 79 -24.15 0.07 -4.33
N THR A 80 -24.40 1.33 -3.99
CA THR A 80 -25.02 2.31 -4.91
C THR A 80 -24.08 3.47 -5.20
N SER A 81 -24.20 4.02 -6.39
CA SER A 81 -23.46 5.21 -6.82
C SER A 81 -24.32 6.45 -6.61
N VAL A 82 -23.88 7.38 -5.76
CA VAL A 82 -24.62 8.60 -5.40
C VAL A 82 -23.83 9.84 -5.80
N LEU A 83 -24.49 10.75 -6.51
CA LEU A 83 -23.93 12.06 -6.84
C LEU A 83 -23.72 12.89 -5.58
N ASP A 84 -22.62 13.63 -5.55
CA ASP A 84 -22.27 14.63 -4.53
C ASP A 84 -23.45 15.54 -4.17
N ILE A 85 -24.10 16.17 -5.16
CA ILE A 85 -25.25 17.06 -4.92
C ILE A 85 -26.38 16.33 -4.20
N THR A 86 -26.68 15.09 -4.59
CA THR A 86 -27.73 14.28 -3.96
C THR A 86 -27.37 13.98 -2.51
N LEU A 87 -26.11 13.60 -2.25
CA LEU A 87 -25.62 13.33 -0.91
C LEU A 87 -25.66 14.58 -0.02
N LEU A 88 -25.11 15.69 -0.50
CA LEU A 88 -25.05 16.95 0.24
C LEU A 88 -26.44 17.52 0.51
N ASN A 89 -27.37 17.41 -0.45
CA ASN A 89 -28.78 17.77 -0.23
C ASN A 89 -29.45 16.88 0.81
N LYS A 90 -29.21 15.56 0.79
CA LYS A 90 -29.74 14.66 1.82
C LYS A 90 -29.21 15.01 3.22
N ILE A 91 -27.93 15.37 3.34
CA ILE A 91 -27.35 15.84 4.60
C ILE A 91 -28.06 17.12 5.05
N GLN A 92 -28.19 18.11 4.17
CA GLN A 92 -28.79 19.39 4.55
C GLN A 92 -30.29 19.28 4.87
N ASN A 93 -31.04 18.47 4.12
CA ASN A 93 -32.48 18.31 4.33
C ASN A 93 -32.83 17.62 5.66
N ASN A 94 -31.87 16.92 6.28
CA ASN A 94 -32.02 16.36 7.63
C ASN A 94 -31.67 17.36 8.74
N THR A 95 -31.28 18.59 8.39
CA THR A 95 -30.97 19.65 9.33
C THR A 95 -32.07 20.71 9.29
N THR A 96 -32.39 21.29 10.45
CA THR A 96 -33.38 22.35 10.56
C THR A 96 -32.97 23.59 9.75
N GLU A 97 -33.96 24.33 9.25
CA GLU A 97 -33.74 25.56 8.51
C GLU A 97 -32.89 26.54 9.35
N ASN A 98 -31.87 27.14 8.72
CA ASN A 98 -30.87 28.06 9.27
C ASN A 98 -29.62 27.46 9.94
N HIS A 99 -29.51 26.15 10.17
CA HIS A 99 -28.27 25.57 10.69
C HIS A 99 -27.30 25.15 9.58
N CYS A 100 -26.00 25.28 9.87
CA CYS A 100 -24.93 24.95 8.95
C CYS A 100 -24.27 23.61 9.31
N ASN A 101 -24.19 22.70 8.33
CA ASN A 101 -23.41 21.47 8.46
C ASN A 101 -21.97 21.68 8.03
N ILE A 102 -21.05 20.97 8.68
CA ILE A 102 -19.65 20.88 8.22
C ILE A 102 -19.48 19.52 7.54
N VAL A 103 -19.02 19.50 6.30
CA VAL A 103 -18.84 18.27 5.54
C VAL A 103 -17.40 18.16 5.05
N HIS A 104 -16.73 17.06 5.38
CA HIS A 104 -15.39 16.71 4.95
C HIS A 104 -15.47 15.56 3.94
N ILE A 105 -15.00 15.78 2.71
CA ILE A 105 -14.94 14.73 1.68
C ILE A 105 -13.48 14.31 1.46
N PHE A 106 -13.18 13.07 1.82
CA PHE A 106 -11.91 12.41 1.58
C PHE A 106 -12.03 11.49 0.35
N SER A 107 -12.03 12.10 -0.83
CA SER A 107 -12.17 11.37 -2.09
C SER A 107 -11.26 11.91 -3.18
N CYS A 108 -10.81 11.03 -4.07
CA CYS A 108 -9.92 11.30 -5.19
C CYS A 108 -10.44 12.40 -6.14
N HIS A 109 -11.77 12.53 -6.25
CA HIS A 109 -12.45 13.52 -7.08
C HIS A 109 -13.24 14.54 -6.24
N SER A 110 -12.90 14.70 -4.97
CA SER A 110 -13.60 15.60 -4.04
C SER A 110 -13.67 17.06 -4.52
N GLY A 111 -12.74 17.49 -5.39
CA GLY A 111 -12.75 18.82 -5.99
C GLY A 111 -14.00 19.15 -6.80
N ALA A 112 -14.62 18.15 -7.45
CA ALA A 112 -15.85 18.33 -8.21
C ALA A 112 -17.04 18.80 -7.35
N ALA A 113 -17.10 18.38 -6.08
CA ALA A 113 -18.17 18.79 -5.16
C ALA A 113 -18.21 20.30 -4.92
N GLN A 114 -17.07 21.00 -5.05
CA GLN A 114 -17.03 22.46 -4.90
C GLN A 114 -17.67 23.19 -6.06
N HIS A 115 -17.60 22.62 -7.27
CA HIS A 115 -18.13 23.23 -8.49
C HIS A 115 -19.66 23.22 -8.56
N HIS A 116 -20.31 22.36 -7.76
CA HIS A 116 -21.76 22.20 -7.75
C HIS A 116 -22.42 22.62 -6.44
N LEU A 117 -21.68 23.31 -5.57
CA LEU A 117 -22.19 23.70 -4.27
C LEU A 117 -23.38 24.68 -4.38
N ASP A 118 -23.50 25.41 -5.49
CA ASP A 118 -24.65 26.24 -5.85
C ASP A 118 -25.96 25.46 -6.00
N TYR A 119 -25.88 24.18 -6.38
CA TYR A 119 -27.04 23.28 -6.49
C TYR A 119 -27.41 22.58 -5.17
N VAL A 120 -26.61 22.75 -4.12
CA VAL A 120 -26.90 22.24 -2.78
C VAL A 120 -27.81 23.24 -2.06
N GLN A 121 -28.94 22.78 -1.55
CA GLN A 121 -29.88 23.58 -0.77
C GLN A 121 -29.29 23.92 0.61
N GLY A 122 -29.74 25.03 1.22
CA GLY A 122 -29.34 25.43 2.58
C GLY A 122 -27.87 25.83 2.76
N ASN A 123 -27.42 25.86 4.01
CA ASN A 123 -26.12 26.39 4.42
C ASN A 123 -25.14 25.28 4.78
N MET A 124 -23.91 25.36 4.28
CA MET A 124 -22.91 24.30 4.47
C MET A 124 -21.48 24.85 4.42
N VAL A 125 -20.61 24.28 5.25
CA VAL A 125 -19.15 24.38 5.11
C VAL A 125 -18.63 23.08 4.51
N LEU A 126 -18.15 23.13 3.27
CA LEU A 126 -17.61 21.97 2.56
C LEU A 126 -16.07 22.02 2.56
N CYS A 127 -15.44 20.99 3.12
CA CYS A 127 -14.01 20.74 3.13
C CYS A 127 -13.67 19.56 2.20
N THR A 128 -12.71 19.74 1.30
CA THR A 128 -12.26 18.69 0.37
C THR A 128 -10.76 18.45 0.48
N TYR A 129 -10.32 17.21 0.30
CA TYR A 129 -8.94 16.78 0.52
C TYR A 129 -8.46 15.86 -0.61
N ASN A 130 -7.14 15.85 -0.83
CA ASN A 130 -6.41 14.85 -1.60
C ASN A 130 -7.04 14.54 -2.97
N LYS A 131 -7.15 15.56 -3.84
CA LYS A 131 -7.67 15.50 -5.23
C LYS A 131 -6.85 14.60 -6.18
N ALA A 132 -6.55 13.36 -5.79
CA ALA A 132 -5.62 12.45 -6.47
C ALA A 132 -6.18 11.03 -6.53
N CYS A 133 -5.84 10.28 -7.58
CA CYS A 133 -6.69 9.25 -8.19
C CYS A 133 -6.46 7.78 -7.78
N ASP A 134 -6.08 7.44 -6.54
CA ASP A 134 -5.71 6.04 -6.23
C ASP A 134 -6.04 5.59 -4.79
N ALA A 135 -6.30 4.28 -4.64
CA ALA A 135 -6.77 3.64 -3.41
C ALA A 135 -5.81 3.80 -2.22
N ASN A 136 -4.50 3.95 -2.42
CA ASN A 136 -3.58 4.11 -1.29
C ASN A 136 -3.49 5.56 -0.76
N ILE A 137 -4.26 6.51 -1.30
CA ILE A 137 -4.53 7.80 -0.63
C ILE A 137 -5.34 7.60 0.64
N ILE A 138 -5.91 6.40 0.87
CA ILE A 138 -6.53 6.02 2.15
C ILE A 138 -5.63 6.42 3.33
N LEU A 139 -4.31 6.26 3.27
CA LEU A 139 -3.46 6.67 4.40
C LEU A 139 -3.39 8.19 4.57
N LEU A 140 -3.34 8.97 3.50
CA LEU A 140 -3.38 10.43 3.58
C LEU A 140 -4.77 10.94 4.00
N ALA A 141 -5.83 10.30 3.54
CA ALA A 141 -7.20 10.53 3.98
C ALA A 141 -7.35 10.22 5.47
N GLN A 142 -6.91 9.03 5.92
CA GLN A 142 -6.87 8.63 7.32
C GLN A 142 -6.05 9.63 8.14
N ASN A 143 -4.88 10.06 7.69
CA ASN A 143 -4.07 11.04 8.41
C ASN A 143 -4.77 12.40 8.55
N ASN A 144 -5.54 12.83 7.54
CA ASN A 144 -6.30 14.08 7.60
C ASN A 144 -7.54 13.94 8.49
N TYR A 145 -8.23 12.80 8.42
CA TYR A 145 -9.33 12.42 9.32
C TYR A 145 -8.85 12.35 10.77
N ASP A 146 -7.77 11.62 11.05
CA ASP A 146 -7.16 11.50 12.37
C ASP A 146 -6.74 12.88 12.89
N ALA A 147 -6.11 13.72 12.05
CA ALA A 147 -5.72 15.06 12.47
C ALA A 147 -6.93 15.96 12.83
N ARG A 148 -8.07 15.81 12.14
CA ARG A 148 -9.29 16.57 12.43
C ARG A 148 -10.04 16.02 13.64
N THR A 149 -9.97 14.71 13.89
CA THR A 149 -10.76 14.03 14.93
C THR A 149 -9.99 13.74 16.22
N LYS A 150 -8.65 13.92 16.22
CA LYS A 150 -7.79 13.64 17.39
C LYS A 150 -8.16 14.47 18.62
N ASN A 151 -8.56 15.72 18.43
CA ASN A 151 -8.93 16.64 19.50
C ASN A 151 -10.29 17.25 19.18
N ASP A 152 -11.02 17.70 20.21
CA ASP A 152 -12.28 18.42 20.04
C ASP A 152 -12.09 19.90 19.67
N SER A 153 -11.05 20.21 18.89
CA SER A 153 -10.78 21.57 18.41
C SER A 153 -11.85 21.99 17.40
N SER A 154 -12.09 23.30 17.31
CA SER A 154 -12.89 23.89 16.25
C SER A 154 -12.26 23.64 14.86
N LEU A 155 -13.06 23.82 13.80
CA LEU A 155 -12.57 23.72 12.43
C LEU A 155 -11.44 24.74 12.15
N ILE A 156 -11.54 25.96 12.70
CA ILE A 156 -10.57 27.02 12.41
C ILE A 156 -9.23 26.78 13.11
N GLU A 157 -9.25 26.28 14.35
CA GLU A 157 -8.03 25.86 15.06
C GLU A 157 -7.36 24.69 14.34
N TYR A 158 -8.15 23.71 13.89
CA TYR A 158 -7.62 22.61 13.09
C TYR A 158 -6.91 23.12 11.83
N ILE A 159 -7.52 24.06 11.10
CA ILE A 159 -6.93 24.64 9.90
C ILE A 159 -5.64 25.40 10.22
N ARG A 160 -5.61 26.21 11.29
CA ARG A 160 -4.40 26.90 11.76
C ARG A 160 -3.29 25.90 12.07
N ASP A 161 -3.57 24.93 12.92
CA ASP A 161 -2.54 24.04 13.49
C ASP A 161 -1.98 23.06 12.46
N ASN A 162 -2.75 22.76 11.40
CA ASN A 162 -2.41 21.82 10.34
C ASN A 162 -2.23 22.49 8.97
N PHE A 163 -2.15 23.83 8.89
CA PHE A 163 -2.16 24.58 7.63
C PHE A 163 -1.09 24.09 6.64
N HIS A 164 0.11 23.80 7.16
CA HIS A 164 1.23 23.25 6.41
C HIS A 164 0.93 21.89 5.76
N LEU A 165 0.26 20.99 6.48
CA LEU A 165 -0.16 19.68 5.98
C LEU A 165 -1.35 19.75 5.03
N LEU A 166 -2.28 20.69 5.25
CA LEU A 166 -3.39 20.98 4.36
C LEU A 166 -2.89 21.52 3.01
N ALA A 167 -1.86 22.37 3.02
CA ALA A 167 -1.19 22.82 1.81
C ALA A 167 -0.56 21.65 1.02
N ALA A 168 -0.09 20.63 1.73
CA ALA A 168 0.43 19.39 1.17
C ALA A 168 -0.66 18.37 0.78
N SER A 169 -1.95 18.73 0.89
CA SER A 169 -3.09 17.81 0.71
C SER A 169 -4.12 18.32 -0.31
N ASN A 170 -3.79 19.34 -1.12
CA ASN A 170 -4.73 20.00 -2.04
C ASN A 170 -6.06 20.41 -1.37
N PHE A 171 -5.98 20.84 -0.11
CA PHE A 171 -7.14 21.17 0.71
C PHE A 171 -7.93 22.33 0.12
N SER A 172 -9.26 22.28 0.20
CA SER A 172 -10.10 23.43 -0.07
C SER A 172 -11.26 23.49 0.91
N ILE A 173 -11.70 24.71 1.22
CA ILE A 173 -12.85 25.01 2.06
C ILE A 173 -13.79 25.97 1.32
N SER A 174 -15.07 25.67 1.38
CA SER A 174 -16.15 26.40 0.74
C SER A 174 -17.24 26.70 1.76
N TYR A 175 -17.53 27.97 2.00
CA TYR A 175 -18.67 28.40 2.83
C TYR A 175 -19.83 28.74 1.91
N LYS A 176 -20.89 27.94 1.93
CA LYS A 176 -22.18 28.29 1.32
C LYS A 176 -23.10 28.82 2.42
N LEU A 177 -23.31 30.12 2.43
CA LEU A 177 -24.11 30.83 3.44
C LEU A 177 -25.05 31.80 2.73
N ASP A 178 -26.35 31.74 3.01
CA ASP A 178 -27.36 32.64 2.44
C ASP A 178 -27.32 32.74 0.90
N ASN A 179 -27.10 31.59 0.25
CA ASN A 179 -26.89 31.44 -1.21
C ASN A 179 -25.63 32.10 -1.79
N GLN A 180 -24.75 32.65 -0.96
CA GLN A 180 -23.42 33.07 -1.35
C GLN A 180 -22.41 31.93 -1.14
N ILE A 181 -21.39 31.87 -1.99
CA ILE A 181 -20.32 30.87 -1.89
C ILE A 181 -18.97 31.57 -1.79
N HIS A 182 -18.24 31.28 -0.72
CA HIS A 182 -16.89 31.78 -0.48
C HIS A 182 -15.90 30.61 -0.48
N ASN A 183 -14.92 30.65 -1.38
CA ASN A 183 -13.99 29.55 -1.60
C ASN A 183 -12.55 29.93 -1.26
N PHE A 184 -11.85 29.04 -0.58
CA PHE A 184 -10.41 29.10 -0.39
C PHE A 184 -9.77 27.75 -0.68
N SER A 185 -8.66 27.76 -1.43
CA SER A 185 -7.97 26.54 -1.85
C SER A 185 -6.47 26.65 -1.63
N LEU A 186 -5.91 25.55 -1.14
CA LEU A 186 -4.49 25.29 -1.09
C LEU A 186 -4.12 24.21 -2.11
N SER A 187 -2.96 24.35 -2.73
CA SER A 187 -2.47 23.38 -3.71
C SER A 187 -1.01 23.05 -3.44
N ALA A 188 -0.71 21.76 -3.47
CA ALA A 188 0.66 21.25 -3.41
C ALA A 188 1.46 21.59 -4.69
N GLY A 189 0.81 22.09 -5.74
CA GLY A 189 1.41 22.33 -7.06
C GLY A 189 2.67 23.19 -7.04
N LYS A 190 2.71 24.25 -6.22
CA LYS A 190 3.91 25.09 -6.07
C LYS A 190 5.01 24.42 -5.25
N ILE A 191 4.64 23.62 -4.25
CA ILE A 191 5.58 22.93 -3.36
C ILE A 191 6.46 21.94 -4.13
N LYS A 192 5.90 21.32 -5.17
CA LYS A 192 6.59 20.34 -6.05
C LYS A 192 7.87 20.87 -6.72
N ASN A 193 8.05 22.19 -6.80
CA ASN A 193 9.20 22.81 -7.46
C ASN A 193 10.13 23.54 -6.47
N MET A 194 9.84 23.49 -5.17
CA MET A 194 10.63 24.19 -4.16
C MET A 194 11.95 23.49 -3.92
N LYS A 195 13.02 24.27 -3.83
CA LYS A 195 14.38 23.76 -3.67
C LYS A 195 14.87 23.79 -2.23
N SER A 196 14.15 24.45 -1.33
CA SER A 196 14.55 24.58 0.07
C SER A 196 13.36 24.69 1.03
N ILE A 197 13.64 24.52 2.32
CA ILE A 197 12.66 24.65 3.39
C ILE A 197 12.24 26.11 3.58
N GLU A 198 13.13 27.06 3.33
CA GLU A 198 12.87 28.49 3.46
C GLU A 198 11.84 28.96 2.42
N GLU A 199 11.94 28.46 1.18
CA GLU A 199 10.92 28.71 0.14
C GLU A 199 9.54 28.21 0.57
N LEU A 200 9.48 27.04 1.22
CA LEU A 200 8.25 26.48 1.76
C LEU A 200 7.68 27.34 2.89
N LEU A 201 8.50 27.74 3.86
CA LEU A 201 8.07 28.60 4.97
C LEU A 201 7.49 29.92 4.47
N ALA A 202 8.19 30.62 3.57
CA ALA A 202 7.72 31.88 2.99
C ALA A 202 6.40 31.70 2.23
N PHE A 203 6.26 30.59 1.50
CA PHE A 203 5.00 30.24 0.82
C PHE A 203 3.86 29.99 1.80
N LEU A 204 4.11 29.22 2.87
CA LEU A 204 3.10 28.90 3.89
C LEU A 204 2.63 30.16 4.62
N HIS A 205 3.53 31.04 5.03
CA HIS A 205 3.19 32.32 5.67
C HIS A 205 2.28 33.17 4.77
N LYS A 206 2.70 33.39 3.52
CA LYS A 206 1.89 34.15 2.55
C LYS A 206 0.51 33.55 2.32
N LYS A 207 0.41 32.22 2.30
CA LYS A 207 -0.87 31.52 2.15
C LYS A 207 -1.73 31.61 3.40
N TYR A 208 -1.12 31.57 4.58
CA TYR A 208 -1.82 31.72 5.84
C TYR A 208 -2.39 33.13 6.00
N GLU A 209 -1.64 34.18 5.68
CA GLU A 209 -2.14 35.57 5.65
C GLU A 209 -3.36 35.73 4.73
N ALA A 210 -3.30 35.12 3.54
CA ALA A 210 -4.44 35.13 2.61
C ALA A 210 -5.65 34.41 3.19
N PHE A 211 -5.45 33.30 3.91
CA PHE A 211 -6.51 32.58 4.60
C PHE A 211 -7.12 33.39 5.75
N VAL A 212 -6.28 34.05 6.56
CA VAL A 212 -6.72 34.94 7.65
C VAL A 212 -7.60 36.06 7.09
N LYS A 213 -7.18 36.70 5.99
CA LYS A 213 -7.99 37.74 5.33
C LYS A 213 -9.33 37.19 4.82
N PHE A 214 -9.30 36.02 4.19
CA PHE A 214 -10.49 35.32 3.71
C PHE A 214 -11.47 35.03 4.85
N TYR A 215 -10.99 34.41 5.94
CA TYR A 215 -11.82 34.05 7.09
C TYR A 215 -12.38 35.29 7.79
N LYS A 216 -11.56 36.34 8.03
CA LYS A 216 -12.02 37.58 8.67
C LYS A 216 -13.17 38.25 7.90
N ASN A 217 -13.12 38.24 6.57
CA ASN A 217 -14.18 38.82 5.74
C ASN A 217 -15.52 38.09 5.93
N ILE A 218 -15.50 36.75 5.88
CA ILE A 218 -16.71 35.94 6.06
C ILE A 218 -17.18 36.05 7.51
N HIS A 219 -16.27 35.94 8.48
CA HIS A 219 -16.61 36.08 9.89
C HIS A 219 -17.29 37.42 10.18
N SER A 220 -16.79 38.55 9.67
CA SER A 220 -17.43 39.86 9.91
C SER A 220 -18.87 39.95 9.41
N GLU A 221 -19.21 39.20 8.36
CA GLU A 221 -20.55 39.19 7.76
C GLU A 221 -21.48 38.18 8.44
N TYR A 222 -20.97 37.03 8.86
CA TYR A 222 -21.81 35.87 9.19
C TYR A 222 -21.71 35.37 10.65
N HIS A 223 -20.82 35.92 11.49
CA HIS A 223 -20.59 35.38 12.85
C HIS A 223 -21.82 35.45 13.78
N GLU A 224 -22.67 36.47 13.64
CA GLU A 224 -23.89 36.58 14.44
C GLU A 224 -24.99 35.60 13.96
N SER A 225 -25.07 35.37 12.64
CA SER A 225 -26.07 34.49 12.03
C SER A 225 -25.73 33.01 12.19
N TYR A 226 -24.43 32.67 12.23
CA TYR A 226 -23.93 31.30 12.29
C TYR A 226 -22.86 31.11 13.39
N PRO A 227 -23.19 31.35 14.66
CA PRO A 227 -22.23 31.29 15.77
C PRO A 227 -21.65 29.88 15.99
N GLU A 228 -22.32 28.83 15.50
CA GLU A 228 -21.85 27.44 15.60
C GLU A 228 -20.62 27.12 14.73
N ILE A 229 -20.41 27.89 13.64
CA ILE A 229 -19.23 27.76 12.76
C ILE A 229 -18.22 28.88 12.97
N PHE A 230 -18.65 30.04 13.49
CA PHE A 230 -17.82 31.21 13.77
C PHE A 230 -17.69 31.49 15.28
N ASN A 231 -17.42 30.44 16.05
CA ASN A 231 -17.28 30.55 17.50
C ASN A 231 -15.94 31.14 17.96
N LEU A 232 -14.98 31.31 17.05
CA LEU A 232 -13.64 31.80 17.34
C LEU A 232 -13.13 32.76 16.27
N ASN A 233 -12.38 33.76 16.72
CA ASN A 233 -11.54 34.58 15.86
C ASN A 233 -10.30 33.78 15.42
N ILE A 234 -9.85 33.99 14.18
CA ILE A 234 -8.60 33.40 13.72
C ILE A 234 -7.40 34.20 14.23
N GLU A 235 -6.40 33.50 14.77
CA GLU A 235 -5.10 34.09 15.09
C GLU A 235 -4.38 34.54 13.80
N THR A 236 -3.78 35.73 13.85
CA THR A 236 -3.14 36.32 12.67
C THR A 236 -1.79 35.70 12.35
N GLU A 237 -1.09 35.21 13.37
CA GLU A 237 0.23 34.59 13.20
C GLU A 237 0.08 33.08 12.92
N PRO A 238 0.84 32.54 11.93
CA PRO A 238 0.87 31.11 11.70
C PRO A 238 1.56 30.40 12.87
N LYS A 239 1.19 29.14 13.08
CA LYS A 239 1.91 28.25 14.01
C LYS A 239 3.38 28.13 13.61
N GLU A 240 4.28 28.26 14.58
CA GLU A 240 5.71 28.00 14.37
C GLU A 240 5.95 26.51 14.04
N LEU A 241 6.73 26.27 12.98
CA LEU A 241 6.96 24.92 12.45
C LEU A 241 8.39 24.47 12.72
N ALA A 242 8.53 23.32 13.39
CA ALA A 242 9.81 22.64 13.50
C ALA A 242 10.26 22.10 12.13
N GLN A 243 11.57 21.90 11.96
CA GLN A 243 12.14 21.36 10.71
C GLN A 243 11.52 20.01 10.31
N ALA A 244 11.23 19.14 11.28
CA ALA A 244 10.59 17.85 11.02
C ALA A 244 9.18 17.97 10.41
N GLU A 245 8.40 18.97 10.82
CA GLU A 245 7.05 19.22 10.27
C GLU A 245 7.13 19.73 8.83
N LEU A 246 8.14 20.55 8.52
CA LEU A 246 8.41 21.03 7.15
C LEU A 246 8.89 19.90 6.23
N ILE A 247 9.74 19.01 6.73
CA ILE A 247 10.13 17.79 6.01
C ILE A 247 8.94 16.87 5.76
N ARG A 248 8.00 16.80 6.71
CA ARG A 248 6.76 16.04 6.55
C ARG A 248 5.88 16.58 5.42
N VAL A 249 5.87 17.89 5.20
CA VAL A 249 5.20 18.50 4.03
C VAL A 249 5.79 17.98 2.74
N PHE A 250 7.12 18.04 2.56
CA PHE A 250 7.77 17.49 1.37
C PHE A 250 7.51 16.00 1.19
N SER A 251 7.56 15.21 2.27
CA SER A 251 7.26 13.77 2.23
C SER A 251 5.84 13.49 1.72
N ARG A 252 4.84 14.27 2.17
CA ARG A 252 3.46 14.18 1.65
C ARG A 252 3.36 14.57 0.18
N VAL A 253 4.05 15.63 -0.25
CA VAL A 253 4.01 16.07 -1.65
C VAL A 253 4.72 15.09 -2.59
N VAL A 254 5.85 14.49 -2.17
CA VAL A 254 6.50 13.39 -2.91
C VAL A 254 5.56 12.20 -3.05
N THR A 255 4.87 11.84 -1.97
CA THR A 255 3.86 10.78 -2.00
C THR A 255 2.78 11.14 -3.03
N LEU A 256 2.13 12.30 -2.92
CA LEU A 256 1.10 12.73 -3.88
C LEU A 256 1.59 12.77 -5.33
N GLU A 257 2.80 13.23 -5.59
CA GLU A 257 3.35 13.29 -6.95
C GLU A 257 3.65 11.89 -7.51
N THR A 258 4.06 10.96 -6.65
CA THR A 258 4.28 9.54 -7.00
C THR A 258 2.96 8.84 -7.36
N TYR A 259 1.86 9.19 -6.67
CA TYR A 259 0.55 8.64 -6.98
C TYR A 259 -0.05 9.19 -8.29
N ASN A 260 0.20 10.46 -8.60
CA ASN A 260 -0.25 11.11 -9.85
C ASN A 260 0.84 11.15 -10.92
N PHE A 261 1.73 10.16 -10.91
CA PHE A 261 2.96 10.20 -11.69
C PHE A 261 2.67 10.34 -13.19
N ASN A 262 3.30 11.34 -13.80
CA ASN A 262 3.27 11.61 -15.23
C ASN A 262 4.68 11.94 -15.73
N LYS A 263 4.83 12.23 -17.03
CA LYS A 263 6.14 12.52 -17.65
C LYS A 263 6.93 13.63 -16.94
N SER A 264 6.27 14.62 -16.34
CA SER A 264 6.92 15.73 -15.62
C SER A 264 7.20 15.45 -14.13
N SER A 265 6.70 14.34 -13.60
CA SER A 265 6.75 14.05 -12.16
C SER A 265 8.13 13.69 -11.66
N LEU A 266 8.96 13.04 -12.49
CA LEU A 266 10.28 12.59 -12.07
C LEU A 266 11.19 13.75 -11.65
N ASP A 267 11.21 14.84 -12.40
CA ASP A 267 12.07 16.00 -12.10
C ASP A 267 11.59 16.74 -10.84
N LYS A 268 10.27 16.78 -10.62
CA LYS A 268 9.68 17.33 -9.40
C LYS A 268 10.05 16.49 -8.17
N VAL A 269 9.93 15.16 -8.28
CA VAL A 269 10.35 14.24 -7.22
C VAL A 269 11.82 14.42 -6.91
N LYS A 270 12.71 14.38 -7.92
CA LYS A 270 14.15 14.66 -7.75
C LYS A 270 14.43 15.98 -7.05
N THR A 271 13.72 17.03 -7.43
CA THR A 271 13.86 18.36 -6.81
C THR A 271 13.53 18.31 -5.31
N MET A 272 12.44 17.66 -4.93
CA MET A 272 12.05 17.50 -3.52
C MET A 272 12.99 16.57 -2.75
N LEU A 273 13.55 15.55 -3.39
CA LEU A 273 14.55 14.66 -2.79
C LEU A 273 15.91 15.33 -2.53
N ASN A 274 16.11 16.61 -2.88
CA ASN A 274 17.28 17.36 -2.39
C ASN A 274 17.19 17.67 -0.88
N GLN A 275 16.00 17.62 -0.30
CA GLN A 275 15.82 17.79 1.14
C GLN A 275 16.25 16.52 1.89
N LYS A 276 16.81 16.62 3.10
CA LYS A 276 17.21 15.45 3.91
C LYS A 276 16.08 14.99 4.84
N GLY A 277 15.99 13.68 5.08
CA GLY A 277 15.08 13.09 6.08
C GLY A 277 13.64 12.87 5.62
N LEU A 278 13.38 12.88 4.31
CA LEU A 278 12.05 12.59 3.78
C LEU A 278 11.69 11.12 4.03
N ASN A 279 10.43 10.86 4.37
CA ASN A 279 9.90 9.50 4.32
C ASN A 279 9.44 9.18 2.89
N THR A 280 10.02 8.14 2.30
CA THR A 280 9.76 7.69 0.91
C THR A 280 9.09 6.32 0.83
N ASP A 281 8.76 5.69 1.96
CA ASP A 281 8.32 4.28 2.05
C ASP A 281 7.10 4.01 1.15
N LEU A 282 6.06 4.87 1.27
CA LEU A 282 4.84 4.77 0.45
C LEU A 282 5.09 5.05 -1.03
N SER A 283 6.10 5.87 -1.34
CA SER A 283 6.45 6.22 -2.71
C SER A 283 7.19 5.05 -3.37
N ILE A 284 8.04 4.34 -2.62
CA ILE A 284 8.72 3.12 -3.09
C ILE A 284 7.71 2.02 -3.36
N ASP A 285 6.82 1.76 -2.40
CA ASP A 285 5.72 0.83 -2.56
C ASP A 285 4.95 1.08 -3.86
N LYS A 286 4.58 2.35 -4.08
CA LYS A 286 3.80 2.70 -5.26
C LYS A 286 4.61 2.60 -6.56
N ALA A 287 5.90 2.92 -6.52
CA ALA A 287 6.78 2.77 -7.67
C ALA A 287 6.91 1.29 -8.08
N ILE A 288 6.99 0.37 -7.11
CA ILE A 288 7.00 -1.08 -7.33
C ILE A 288 5.66 -1.53 -7.94
N GLU A 289 4.53 -1.17 -7.32
CA GLU A 289 3.18 -1.52 -7.80
C GLU A 289 2.96 -1.08 -9.26
N LYS A 290 3.39 0.14 -9.61
CA LYS A 290 3.27 0.68 -10.97
C LYS A 290 4.32 0.14 -11.94
N GLY A 291 5.34 -0.61 -11.48
CA GLY A 291 6.45 -1.06 -12.32
C GLY A 291 7.31 0.10 -12.86
N ASN A 292 7.36 1.21 -12.13
CA ASN A 292 8.06 2.41 -12.57
C ASN A 292 9.52 2.39 -12.12
N PHE A 293 10.37 1.69 -12.88
CA PHE A 293 11.79 1.51 -12.55
C PHE A 293 12.55 2.84 -12.38
N LYS A 294 12.29 3.84 -13.23
CA LYS A 294 12.98 5.13 -13.16
C LYS A 294 12.68 5.87 -11.86
N LEU A 295 11.43 5.86 -11.43
CA LEU A 295 11.04 6.45 -10.16
C LEU A 295 11.58 5.65 -8.98
N LEU A 296 11.46 4.32 -9.04
CA LEU A 296 11.98 3.44 -8.00
C LEU A 296 13.48 3.65 -7.79
N SER A 297 14.28 3.59 -8.86
CA SER A 297 15.73 3.85 -8.82
C SER A 297 16.04 5.23 -8.22
N CYS A 298 15.27 6.26 -8.56
CA CYS A 298 15.42 7.58 -7.95
C CYS A 298 15.16 7.60 -6.44
N LEU A 299 14.16 6.86 -5.97
CA LEU A 299 13.79 6.77 -4.55
C LEU A 299 14.75 5.88 -3.76
N LEU A 300 15.23 4.79 -4.34
CA LEU A 300 16.18 3.88 -3.69
C LEU A 300 17.55 4.52 -3.46
N ASN A 301 18.00 5.36 -4.42
CA ASN A 301 19.24 6.11 -4.31
C ASN A 301 19.13 7.35 -3.39
N TYR A 302 17.97 7.62 -2.80
CA TYR A 302 17.78 8.73 -1.89
C TYR A 302 18.25 8.37 -0.48
N GLY A 303 19.44 8.86 -0.09
CA GLY A 303 19.99 8.61 1.24
C GLY A 303 20.17 7.13 1.56
N ASN A 304 20.16 6.77 2.85
CA ASN A 304 20.20 5.38 3.30
C ASN A 304 18.78 4.82 3.39
N THR A 305 18.03 4.85 2.29
CA THR A 305 16.66 4.34 2.28
C THR A 305 16.66 2.85 2.65
N LYS A 306 15.85 2.50 3.65
CA LYS A 306 15.73 1.12 4.11
C LYS A 306 14.60 0.45 3.34
N ILE A 307 14.90 -0.70 2.76
CA ILE A 307 13.90 -1.56 2.14
C ILE A 307 13.31 -2.48 3.21
N ALA A 308 11.99 -2.46 3.34
CA ALA A 308 11.25 -3.37 4.19
C ALA A 308 10.99 -4.70 3.45
N SER A 309 10.79 -5.79 4.21
CA SER A 309 10.41 -7.09 3.63
C SER A 309 9.11 -7.02 2.83
N SER A 310 8.19 -6.11 3.19
CA SER A 310 6.97 -5.85 2.42
C SER A 310 7.26 -5.32 1.01
N ASN A 311 8.29 -4.47 0.82
CA ASN A 311 8.66 -3.97 -0.50
C ASN A 311 9.19 -5.13 -1.38
N LEU A 312 10.01 -6.00 -0.81
CA LEU A 312 10.52 -7.19 -1.50
C LEU A 312 9.38 -8.11 -1.94
N ASN A 313 8.45 -8.42 -1.03
CA ASN A 313 7.28 -9.24 -1.34
C ASN A 313 6.44 -8.66 -2.47
N LYS A 314 6.20 -7.33 -2.45
CA LYS A 314 5.51 -6.63 -3.55
C LYS A 314 6.27 -6.71 -4.88
N ALA A 315 7.60 -6.64 -4.85
CA ALA A 315 8.42 -6.75 -6.06
C ALA A 315 8.37 -8.18 -6.65
N ILE A 316 8.38 -9.21 -5.80
CA ILE A 316 8.19 -10.62 -6.20
C ILE A 316 6.80 -10.80 -6.82
N GLU A 317 5.76 -10.31 -6.16
CA GLU A 317 4.38 -10.37 -6.67
C GLU A 317 4.22 -9.64 -8.01
N LYS A 318 4.91 -8.49 -8.17
CA LYS A 318 4.93 -7.74 -9.42
C LYS A 318 5.51 -8.56 -10.58
N GLY A 319 6.50 -9.40 -10.31
CA GLY A 319 7.15 -10.25 -11.31
C GLY A 319 7.99 -9.49 -12.33
N ASP A 320 8.33 -8.23 -12.07
CA ASP A 320 9.25 -7.47 -12.91
C ASP A 320 10.68 -7.66 -12.37
N LEU A 321 11.50 -8.40 -13.11
CA LEU A 321 12.86 -8.75 -12.69
C LEU A 321 13.75 -7.53 -12.47
N ALA A 322 13.58 -6.45 -13.26
CA ALA A 322 14.39 -5.24 -13.10
C ALA A 322 14.04 -4.50 -11.81
N ILE A 323 12.74 -4.44 -11.49
CA ILE A 323 12.25 -3.90 -10.22
C ILE A 323 12.78 -4.73 -9.05
N LEU A 324 12.67 -6.06 -9.12
CA LEU A 324 13.13 -6.95 -8.07
C LEU A 324 14.63 -6.81 -7.81
N LYS A 325 15.46 -6.80 -8.85
CA LYS A 325 16.92 -6.62 -8.70
C LYS A 325 17.25 -5.29 -8.04
N ALA A 326 16.61 -4.19 -8.46
CA ALA A 326 16.83 -2.89 -7.83
C ALA A 326 16.46 -2.89 -6.33
N VAL A 327 15.36 -3.56 -5.95
CA VAL A 327 14.95 -3.70 -4.54
C VAL A 327 15.94 -4.56 -3.76
N LEU A 328 16.41 -5.68 -4.32
CA LEU A 328 17.37 -6.58 -3.68
C LEU A 328 18.74 -5.91 -3.45
N GLU A 329 19.24 -5.16 -4.45
CA GLU A 329 20.52 -4.42 -4.35
C GLU A 329 20.52 -3.38 -3.21
N HIS A 330 19.35 -2.83 -2.86
CA HIS A 330 19.18 -1.87 -1.78
C HIS A 330 18.62 -2.50 -0.51
N SER A 331 18.37 -3.81 -0.50
CA SER A 331 17.89 -4.53 0.67
C SER A 331 19.06 -4.84 1.59
N THR A 332 19.04 -4.27 2.78
CA THR A 332 19.89 -4.71 3.90
C THR A 332 19.18 -5.74 4.78
N THR A 333 17.94 -6.12 4.44
CA THR A 333 17.16 -7.07 5.23
C THR A 333 17.40 -8.48 4.72
N LYS A 334 17.54 -9.42 5.67
CA LYS A 334 17.59 -10.85 5.36
C LYS A 334 16.28 -11.23 4.68
N ILE A 335 16.38 -11.93 3.55
CA ILE A 335 15.21 -12.48 2.84
C ILE A 335 14.53 -13.48 3.76
N GLU A 336 13.28 -13.24 4.14
CA GLU A 336 12.54 -14.15 5.03
C GLU A 336 12.07 -15.39 4.26
N SER A 337 11.87 -16.52 4.95
CA SER A 337 11.36 -17.77 4.36
C SER A 337 10.02 -17.53 3.64
N TYR A 338 9.19 -16.63 4.17
CA TYR A 338 7.95 -16.18 3.53
C TYR A 338 8.16 -15.53 2.15
N SER A 339 9.21 -14.71 1.98
CA SER A 339 9.53 -14.10 0.69
C SER A 339 9.99 -15.14 -0.33
N LEU A 340 10.78 -16.13 0.13
CA LEU A 340 11.20 -17.25 -0.71
C LEU A 340 10.01 -18.09 -1.17
N ASP A 341 9.13 -18.45 -0.24
CA ASP A 341 7.88 -19.16 -0.52
C ASP A 341 7.04 -18.44 -1.58
N LYS A 342 6.89 -17.11 -1.47
CA LYS A 342 6.19 -16.31 -2.48
C LYS A 342 6.84 -16.40 -3.86
N ALA A 343 8.16 -16.42 -3.93
CA ALA A 343 8.88 -16.56 -5.19
C ALA A 343 8.67 -17.95 -5.82
N ILE A 344 8.64 -19.01 -5.00
CA ILE A 344 8.31 -20.37 -5.42
C ILE A 344 6.86 -20.44 -5.93
N GLU A 345 5.91 -19.91 -5.16
CA GLU A 345 4.48 -19.88 -5.51
C GLU A 345 4.23 -19.09 -6.81
N LYS A 346 4.98 -18.01 -7.04
CA LYS A 346 4.94 -17.21 -8.28
C LYS A 346 5.26 -18.07 -9.50
N GLY A 347 6.15 -19.05 -9.38
CA GLY A 347 6.52 -19.98 -10.46
C GLY A 347 7.33 -19.33 -11.58
N ASP A 348 7.91 -18.15 -11.35
CA ASP A 348 8.81 -17.50 -12.30
C ASP A 348 10.27 -17.81 -11.91
N LEU A 349 10.93 -18.64 -12.72
CA LEU A 349 12.30 -19.10 -12.46
C LEU A 349 13.30 -17.95 -12.37
N ALA A 350 13.14 -16.89 -13.16
CA ALA A 350 14.07 -15.77 -13.16
C ALA A 350 13.94 -14.95 -11.87
N ILE A 351 12.70 -14.77 -11.40
CA ILE A 351 12.41 -14.15 -10.09
C ILE A 351 12.98 -15.00 -8.95
N LEU A 352 12.72 -16.30 -8.95
CA LEU A 352 13.21 -17.21 -7.92
C LEU A 352 14.74 -17.21 -7.85
N LYS A 353 15.43 -17.32 -8.99
CA LYS A 353 16.90 -17.27 -9.03
C LYS A 353 17.44 -15.96 -8.47
N ALA A 354 16.84 -14.82 -8.84
CA ALA A 354 17.27 -13.53 -8.30
C ALA A 354 17.10 -13.44 -6.77
N VAL A 355 16.02 -14.00 -6.22
CA VAL A 355 15.79 -14.09 -4.76
C VAL A 355 16.81 -15.02 -4.11
N LEU A 356 17.05 -16.21 -4.67
CA LEU A 356 17.99 -17.19 -4.15
C LEU A 356 19.44 -16.67 -4.13
N GLU A 357 19.88 -15.99 -5.20
CA GLU A 357 21.21 -15.38 -5.31
C GLU A 357 21.50 -14.35 -4.20
N HIS A 358 20.47 -13.67 -3.69
CA HIS A 358 20.57 -12.68 -2.62
C HIS A 358 20.17 -13.25 -1.24
N SER A 359 19.78 -14.52 -1.18
CA SER A 359 19.33 -15.16 0.04
C SER A 359 20.49 -15.82 0.77
N THR A 360 20.59 -15.55 2.07
CA THR A 360 21.37 -16.37 3.01
C THR A 360 20.45 -17.23 3.90
N THR A 361 19.16 -17.22 3.61
CA THR A 361 18.16 -17.96 4.35
C THR A 361 18.18 -19.40 3.91
N LYS A 362 18.32 -20.29 4.89
CA LYS A 362 18.23 -21.73 4.67
C LYS A 362 16.86 -22.04 4.07
N ILE A 363 16.85 -22.89 3.06
CA ILE A 363 15.61 -23.41 2.51
C ILE A 363 15.01 -24.31 3.58
N GLU A 364 13.87 -23.88 4.12
CA GLU A 364 13.12 -24.66 5.07
C GLU A 364 12.39 -25.77 4.33
N SER A 365 12.16 -26.87 5.03
CA SER A 365 11.51 -28.03 4.43
C SER A 365 10.08 -27.74 3.93
N TYR A 366 9.38 -26.79 4.56
CA TYR A 366 8.10 -26.27 4.07
C TYR A 366 8.21 -25.56 2.71
N SER A 367 9.30 -24.82 2.47
CA SER A 367 9.55 -24.19 1.16
C SER A 367 9.81 -25.25 0.07
N LEU A 368 10.52 -26.33 0.42
CA LEU A 368 10.75 -27.46 -0.48
C LEU A 368 9.43 -28.17 -0.83
N ASP A 369 8.58 -28.42 0.16
CA ASP A 369 7.24 -28.96 -0.04
C ASP A 369 6.43 -28.14 -1.04
N LYS A 370 6.43 -26.81 -0.91
CA LYS A 370 5.75 -25.92 -1.86
C LYS A 370 6.28 -26.09 -3.29
N ALA A 371 7.59 -26.27 -3.45
CA ALA A 371 8.19 -26.48 -4.76
C ALA A 371 7.79 -27.83 -5.37
N ILE A 372 7.73 -28.88 -4.55
CA ILE A 372 7.24 -30.22 -4.94
C ILE A 372 5.76 -30.16 -5.34
N GLU A 373 4.92 -29.54 -4.50
CA GLU A 373 3.48 -29.38 -4.74
C GLU A 373 3.19 -28.59 -6.02
N LYS A 374 4.02 -27.57 -6.32
CA LYS A 374 3.94 -26.79 -7.56
C LYS A 374 4.11 -27.67 -8.80
N GLY A 375 4.95 -28.70 -8.73
CA GLY A 375 5.22 -29.62 -9.84
C GLY A 375 6.02 -29.02 -11.00
N ASP A 376 6.58 -27.83 -10.83
CA ASP A 376 7.47 -27.23 -11.82
C ASP A 376 8.91 -27.69 -11.58
N LEU A 377 9.38 -28.60 -12.44
CA LEU A 377 10.72 -29.19 -12.33
C LEU A 377 11.84 -28.14 -12.31
N ALA A 378 11.70 -27.04 -13.05
CA ALA A 378 12.74 -26.02 -13.12
C ALA A 378 12.83 -25.22 -11.81
N ILE A 379 11.67 -24.92 -11.22
CA ILE A 379 11.57 -24.31 -9.89
C ILE A 379 12.15 -25.25 -8.83
N LEU A 380 11.74 -26.51 -8.82
CA LEU A 380 12.23 -27.50 -7.87
C LEU A 380 13.75 -27.67 -7.94
N LYS A 381 14.31 -27.79 -9.15
CA LYS A 381 15.77 -27.85 -9.33
C LYS A 381 16.48 -26.62 -8.79
N ALA A 382 15.97 -25.41 -9.05
CA ALA A 382 16.56 -24.20 -8.51
C ALA A 382 16.53 -24.14 -6.97
N VAL A 383 15.45 -24.63 -6.35
CA VAL A 383 15.33 -24.77 -4.89
C VAL A 383 16.33 -25.80 -4.37
N LEU A 384 16.38 -27.00 -4.97
CA LEU A 384 17.30 -28.07 -4.55
C LEU A 384 18.77 -27.67 -4.67
N GLU A 385 19.17 -26.99 -5.76
CA GLU A 385 20.54 -26.51 -5.97
C GLU A 385 21.01 -25.52 -4.89
N HIS A 386 20.10 -24.71 -4.34
CA HIS A 386 20.40 -23.77 -3.25
C HIS A 386 20.15 -24.37 -1.86
N SER A 387 19.57 -25.57 -1.77
CA SER A 387 19.31 -26.22 -0.50
C SER A 387 20.59 -26.79 0.07
N THR A 388 20.90 -26.41 1.32
CA THR A 388 21.90 -27.09 2.14
C THR A 388 21.25 -27.92 3.25
N THR A 389 19.92 -27.93 3.28
CA THR A 389 19.11 -28.60 4.28
C THR A 389 18.92 -30.07 3.87
N LYS A 390 18.98 -30.98 4.83
CA LYS A 390 18.64 -32.39 4.62
C LYS A 390 17.18 -32.48 4.15
N ILE A 391 16.94 -33.16 3.03
CA ILE A 391 15.59 -33.54 2.61
C ILE A 391 15.03 -34.51 3.66
N GLU A 392 13.89 -34.15 4.23
CA GLU A 392 13.20 -34.92 5.26
C GLU A 392 12.27 -35.96 4.61
N PHE A 393 11.97 -37.05 5.33
CA PHE A 393 11.17 -38.15 4.79
C PHE A 393 9.80 -37.69 4.26
N TYR A 394 9.14 -36.73 4.91
CA TYR A 394 7.85 -36.24 4.44
C TYR A 394 7.94 -35.45 3.13
N ASN A 395 9.09 -34.82 2.80
CA ASN A 395 9.25 -34.19 1.48
C ASN A 395 9.24 -35.26 0.39
N LEU A 396 9.92 -36.38 0.65
CA LEU A 396 9.97 -37.51 -0.27
C LEU A 396 8.60 -38.19 -0.40
N ASP A 397 7.91 -38.39 0.72
CA ASP A 397 6.54 -38.92 0.74
C ASP A 397 5.60 -38.03 -0.09
N LYS A 398 5.69 -36.69 0.05
CA LYS A 398 4.93 -35.76 -0.80
C LYS A 398 5.28 -35.86 -2.29
N ALA A 399 6.55 -36.04 -2.64
CA ALA A 399 6.96 -36.22 -4.03
C ALA A 399 6.41 -37.54 -4.61
N ILE A 400 6.34 -38.59 -3.80
CA ILE A 400 5.71 -39.87 -4.14
C ILE A 400 4.21 -39.70 -4.34
N GLU A 401 3.51 -39.08 -3.38
CA GLU A 401 2.06 -38.82 -3.44
C GLU A 401 1.67 -37.92 -4.62
N LYS A 402 2.54 -36.99 -5.02
CA LYS A 402 2.36 -36.15 -6.21
C LYS A 402 2.26 -36.99 -7.49
N GLY A 403 2.94 -38.14 -7.54
CA GLY A 403 2.91 -39.07 -8.67
C GLY A 403 3.61 -38.57 -9.94
N ASP A 404 4.34 -37.45 -9.86
CA ASP A 404 5.12 -36.89 -10.96
C ASP A 404 6.55 -37.47 -10.93
N LEU A 405 6.87 -38.29 -11.94
CA LEU A 405 8.15 -38.99 -12.02
C LEU A 405 9.35 -38.05 -12.10
N ASP A 406 9.23 -36.93 -12.81
CA ASP A 406 10.34 -36.00 -12.99
C ASP A 406 10.65 -35.27 -11.68
N VAL A 407 9.60 -34.88 -10.94
CA VAL A 407 9.71 -34.30 -9.60
C VAL A 407 10.32 -35.31 -8.63
N LEU A 408 9.79 -36.53 -8.57
CA LEU A 408 10.30 -37.57 -7.67
C LEU A 408 11.77 -37.89 -7.98
N LYS A 409 12.12 -38.01 -9.26
CA LYS A 409 13.51 -38.22 -9.68
C LYS A 409 14.42 -37.08 -9.23
N ALA A 410 14.01 -35.82 -9.39
CA ALA A 410 14.80 -34.68 -8.94
C ALA A 410 15.02 -34.67 -7.41
N VAL A 411 14.02 -35.06 -6.62
CA VAL A 411 14.15 -35.19 -5.15
C VAL A 411 15.09 -36.32 -4.77
N LEU A 412 14.96 -37.49 -5.42
CA LEU A 412 15.84 -38.65 -5.19
C LEU A 412 17.30 -38.37 -5.62
N GLU A 413 17.55 -37.50 -6.59
CA GLU A 413 18.91 -37.14 -6.99
C GLU A 413 19.64 -36.23 -5.96
N HIS A 414 18.94 -35.72 -4.94
CA HIS A 414 19.56 -34.83 -3.96
C HIS A 414 20.49 -35.60 -2.98
N PRO A 415 21.73 -35.12 -2.71
CA PRO A 415 22.74 -35.90 -1.97
C PRO A 415 22.39 -36.31 -0.53
N THR A 416 21.44 -35.60 0.09
CA THR A 416 21.07 -35.84 1.50
C THR A 416 19.90 -36.81 1.65
N ILE A 417 19.37 -37.36 0.55
CA ILE A 417 18.18 -38.19 0.60
C ILE A 417 18.49 -39.54 1.26
N GLU A 418 17.58 -40.01 2.10
CA GLU A 418 17.61 -41.35 2.66
C GLU A 418 16.28 -42.02 2.29
N VAL A 419 16.35 -43.22 1.72
CA VAL A 419 15.17 -44.05 1.42
C VAL A 419 15.11 -45.17 2.46
N ASN A 420 13.98 -45.30 3.13
CA ASN A 420 13.77 -46.35 4.14
C ASN A 420 12.56 -47.23 3.79
N SER A 421 12.27 -48.23 4.63
CA SER A 421 11.14 -49.14 4.41
C SER A 421 9.78 -48.43 4.41
N TYR A 422 9.63 -47.33 5.15
CA TYR A 422 8.40 -46.54 5.17
C TYR A 422 8.15 -45.84 3.83
N THR A 423 9.19 -45.24 3.25
CA THR A 423 9.12 -44.62 1.91
C THR A 423 8.68 -45.62 0.84
N ILE A 424 9.16 -46.87 0.91
CA ILE A 424 8.75 -47.93 -0.01
C ILE A 424 7.27 -48.26 0.18
N SER A 425 6.79 -48.37 1.42
CA SER A 425 5.36 -48.57 1.71
C SER A 425 4.50 -47.42 1.15
N THR A 426 4.92 -46.16 1.33
CA THR A 426 4.23 -44.99 0.77
C THR A 426 4.14 -45.07 -0.75
N ALA A 427 5.23 -45.48 -1.43
CA ALA A 427 5.20 -45.70 -2.87
C ALA A 427 4.21 -46.80 -3.28
N GLU A 428 4.15 -47.91 -2.53
CA GLU A 428 3.22 -49.02 -2.79
C GLU A 428 1.75 -48.62 -2.59
N GLU A 429 1.47 -47.73 -1.64
CA GLU A 429 0.14 -47.15 -1.39
C GLU A 429 -0.37 -46.28 -2.55
N THR A 430 0.51 -45.69 -3.36
CA THR A 430 0.09 -44.94 -4.56
C THR A 430 -0.52 -45.83 -5.65
N HIS A 431 -0.24 -47.14 -5.61
CA HIS A 431 -0.56 -48.11 -6.66
C HIS A 431 -0.03 -47.73 -8.06
N ASN A 432 0.96 -46.83 -8.14
CA ASN A 432 1.62 -46.45 -9.37
C ASN A 432 2.91 -47.26 -9.54
N LEU A 433 2.90 -48.21 -10.48
CA LEU A 433 4.03 -49.11 -10.74
C LEU A 433 5.33 -48.37 -11.07
N GLU A 434 5.25 -47.26 -11.80
CA GLU A 434 6.44 -46.49 -12.20
C GLU A 434 7.10 -45.80 -10.98
N ILE A 435 6.30 -45.30 -10.05
CA ILE A 435 6.76 -44.70 -8.78
C ILE A 435 7.41 -45.78 -7.89
N ILE A 436 6.73 -46.93 -7.73
CA ILE A 436 7.23 -48.06 -6.93
C ILE A 436 8.58 -48.55 -7.47
N GLU A 437 8.67 -48.72 -8.79
CA GLU A 437 9.90 -49.17 -9.45
C GLU A 437 11.02 -48.14 -9.29
N LEU A 438 10.73 -46.84 -9.45
CA LEU A 438 11.72 -45.77 -9.29
C LEU A 438 12.31 -45.75 -7.87
N VAL A 439 11.47 -45.80 -6.83
CA VAL A 439 11.91 -45.76 -5.42
C VAL A 439 12.71 -47.03 -5.06
N LYS A 440 12.25 -48.21 -5.47
CA LYS A 440 12.96 -49.48 -5.19
C LYS A 440 14.31 -49.55 -5.90
N ASN A 441 14.38 -49.14 -7.17
CA ASN A 441 15.63 -49.12 -7.92
C ASN A 441 16.64 -48.16 -7.29
N TYR A 442 16.20 -46.98 -6.85
CA TYR A 442 17.08 -46.04 -6.16
C TYR A 442 17.63 -46.62 -4.85
N SER A 443 16.77 -47.26 -4.04
CA SER A 443 17.18 -47.92 -2.79
C SER A 443 18.22 -49.02 -3.04
N ALA A 444 17.99 -49.90 -4.02
CA ALA A 444 18.90 -51.00 -4.34
C ALA A 444 20.29 -50.50 -4.76
N VAL A 445 20.35 -49.49 -5.64
CA VAL A 445 21.62 -48.89 -6.10
C VAL A 445 22.40 -48.29 -4.93
N ASN A 446 21.73 -47.55 -4.04
CA ASN A 446 22.40 -46.89 -2.93
C ASN A 446 22.90 -47.89 -1.86
N THR A 447 22.20 -49.02 -1.70
CA THR A 447 22.64 -50.11 -0.81
C THR A 447 23.94 -50.74 -1.33
N ILE A 448 24.02 -51.02 -2.63
CA ILE A 448 25.21 -51.60 -3.28
C ILE A 448 26.43 -50.65 -3.18
N THR A 449 26.25 -49.35 -3.43
CA THR A 449 27.34 -48.37 -3.33
C THR A 449 27.83 -48.15 -1.90
N SER A 450 26.93 -48.26 -0.91
CA SER A 450 27.31 -48.20 0.51
C SER A 450 28.13 -49.43 0.94
N GLU A 451 27.80 -50.61 0.42
CA GLU A 451 28.55 -51.84 0.69
C GLU A 451 29.94 -51.80 0.02
N GLU A 452 30.06 -51.36 -1.24
CA GLU A 452 31.35 -51.22 -1.92
C GLU A 452 32.31 -50.23 -1.22
N THR A 453 31.80 -49.08 -0.76
CA THR A 453 32.62 -48.10 -0.02
C THR A 453 33.05 -48.61 1.36
N THR A 454 32.22 -49.36 2.06
CA THR A 454 32.62 -50.00 3.34
C THR A 454 33.68 -51.09 3.15
N ILE A 455 33.63 -51.83 2.04
CA ILE A 455 34.63 -52.85 1.70
C ILE A 455 35.98 -52.21 1.38
N ASP A 456 36.00 -51.10 0.62
CA ASP A 456 37.24 -50.39 0.25
C ASP A 456 37.94 -49.77 1.48
N THR A 457 37.13 -49.20 2.40
CA THR A 457 37.64 -48.65 3.68
C THR A 457 38.17 -49.77 4.60
N ALA A 458 37.52 -50.94 4.63
CA ALA A 458 37.97 -52.08 5.42
C ALA A 458 39.25 -52.72 4.86
N LEU A 459 39.44 -52.73 3.53
CA LEU A 459 40.67 -53.22 2.88
C LEU A 459 41.88 -52.32 3.18
N THR A 460 41.71 -50.99 3.23
CA THR A 460 42.80 -50.07 3.60
C THR A 460 43.32 -50.22 5.04
N VAL A 461 42.56 -50.83 5.95
CA VAL A 461 42.94 -50.98 7.37
C VAL A 461 43.72 -52.28 7.64
N VAL A 462 43.78 -53.21 6.68
CA VAL A 462 44.34 -54.57 6.90
C VAL A 462 45.81 -54.71 6.44
N GLU A 463 46.44 -53.67 5.86
CA GLU A 463 47.82 -53.74 5.32
C GLU A 463 48.97 -53.28 6.26
N GLU A 464 48.78 -53.12 7.56
CA GLU A 464 49.91 -52.93 8.50
C GLU A 464 50.25 -54.21 9.27
N VAL A 465 51.16 -55.02 8.70
CA VAL A 465 51.84 -56.11 9.41
C VAL A 465 53.16 -55.56 10.00
N PRO A 466 53.37 -55.61 11.34
CA PRO A 466 54.60 -55.11 11.93
C PRO A 466 55.75 -56.12 11.72
N ALA A 467 56.84 -55.65 11.12
CA ALA A 467 58.08 -56.40 10.98
C ALA A 467 58.76 -56.58 12.35
N LEU A 468 59.06 -57.85 12.68
CA LEU A 468 59.95 -58.25 13.77
C LEU A 468 61.40 -57.88 13.43
N GLY A 469 62.15 -57.41 14.42
CA GLY A 469 63.62 -57.50 14.39
C GLY A 469 64.35 -56.43 15.21
N GLU A 470 64.94 -56.88 16.32
CA GLU A 470 66.30 -56.58 16.83
C GLU A 470 66.76 -55.10 16.84
N GLY A 471 67.21 -54.47 17.91
CA GLY A 471 67.88 -54.92 19.12
C GLY A 471 68.94 -53.86 19.50
N ILE A 472 69.32 -53.85 20.78
CA ILE A 472 70.64 -53.46 21.31
C ILE A 472 70.94 -51.95 21.54
N GLU A 473 71.17 -51.68 22.84
CA GLU A 473 72.08 -50.74 23.53
C GLU A 473 72.11 -49.23 23.25
N GLY A 474 72.18 -48.48 24.37
CA GLY A 474 73.23 -47.46 24.51
C GLY A 474 72.82 -46.16 25.19
N ALA A 475 73.21 -46.05 26.47
CA ALA A 475 73.40 -44.86 27.31
C ALA A 475 72.17 -44.10 27.83
#